data_AF-A0A7E4V4S9-F1
#
_entry.id   AF-A0A7E4V4S9-F1
#
_cell.length_a   1.000
_cell.length_b   1.000
_cell.length_c   1.000
_cell.angle_alpha   90.00
_cell.angle_beta   90.00
_cell.angle_gamma   90.00
#
_symmetry.space_group_name_H-M   'P 1'
#
loop_
_entity.id
_entity.type
_entity.pdbx_description
1 polymer ?
#
loop_
_entity_poly.entity_id
_entity_poly.type
_entity_poly.pdbx_seq_one_letter_code
_entity_poly.pdbx_strand_id
1 'polypeptide(L)'
;MKLLEHSFEEDGSEFMRLLCNTQDDFWQLYNVVHRGDRVEALTTRKIKGSGRRSKCVIEVLVTSIEFDPAYCGIRFRGYVNTSTTVADMADSHTLDIKVNLPFKVTKKRWLPVDFQRIETTFDVRHEAVMAAVVLHEGVAQIFLLKRSMTVVKATVNMQVARKRAGATAGHDTGVEEFLETTAKTFMRHIKVEDMKAVILAGRGFIHKSFQKTLFNVADQMGQPITKKQQEKFVLVSVSSGYKHSVKEILNSPDTVTALANTAVSLHYAFLDYLHNSYLFRPEKRSKQLTNSWDW
;
A
#
# COMPACT_ATOMS: atom_id res chain seq x y z
N MET A 1 11.18 3.24 -7.76
CA MET A 1 11.06 3.47 -9.22
C MET A 1 12.30 4.18 -9.70
N LYS A 2 12.91 3.73 -10.80
CA LYS A 2 14.15 4.28 -11.35
C LYS A 2 13.90 4.90 -12.72
N LEU A 3 14.37 6.14 -12.90
CA LEU A 3 14.48 6.78 -14.22
C LEU A 3 15.70 6.21 -14.94
N LEU A 4 15.50 5.69 -16.15
CA LEU A 4 16.56 5.13 -16.99
C LEU A 4 16.99 6.12 -18.08
N GLU A 5 16.02 6.81 -18.67
CA GLU A 5 16.23 7.76 -19.76
C GLU A 5 15.14 8.82 -19.72
N HIS A 6 15.48 10.07 -20.02
CA HIS A 6 14.54 11.17 -20.27
C HIS A 6 15.03 11.95 -21.49
N SER A 7 14.16 12.08 -22.49
CA SER A 7 14.47 12.69 -23.78
C SER A 7 13.20 13.25 -24.43
N PHE A 8 13.39 13.97 -25.54
CA PHE A 8 12.32 14.59 -26.33
C PHE A 8 12.10 13.79 -27.62
N GLU A 9 10.84 13.71 -28.08
CA GLU A 9 10.48 13.22 -29.40
C GLU A 9 10.41 14.39 -30.41
N GLU A 10 10.42 14.08 -31.71
CA GLU A 10 10.39 15.08 -32.80
C GLU A 10 9.09 15.91 -32.82
N ASP A 11 8.00 15.38 -32.27
CA ASP A 11 6.71 16.05 -32.14
C ASP A 11 6.68 17.08 -30.98
N GLY A 12 7.79 17.25 -30.26
CA GLY A 12 7.92 18.13 -29.10
C GLY A 12 7.37 17.52 -27.80
N SER A 13 6.93 16.26 -27.83
CA SER A 13 6.59 15.51 -26.63
C SER A 13 7.86 15.03 -25.89
N GLU A 14 7.69 14.65 -24.64
CA GLU A 14 8.77 14.17 -23.78
C GLU A 14 8.49 12.74 -23.35
N PHE A 15 9.51 11.88 -23.43
CA PHE A 15 9.41 10.52 -22.95
C PHE A 15 10.37 10.23 -21.81
N MET A 16 9.93 9.36 -20.91
CA MET A 16 10.76 8.77 -19.88
C MET A 16 10.72 7.25 -19.98
N ARG A 17 11.90 6.61 -19.95
CA ARG A 17 11.99 5.17 -19.68
C ARG A 17 12.13 4.97 -18.18
N LEU A 18 11.19 4.22 -17.63
CA LEU A 18 11.08 3.97 -16.19
C LEU A 18 11.20 2.48 -15.91
N LEU A 19 11.67 2.17 -14.69
CA LEU A 19 11.73 0.83 -14.15
C LEU A 19 11.08 0.83 -12.76
N CYS A 20 10.05 0.00 -12.57
CA CYS A 20 9.50 -0.26 -11.25
C CYS A 20 10.37 -1.31 -10.54
N ASN A 21 10.98 -0.95 -9.41
CA ASN A 21 11.79 -1.84 -8.57
C ASN A 21 10.92 -2.63 -7.58
N THR A 22 9.82 -2.02 -7.12
CA THR A 22 8.89 -2.63 -6.18
C THR A 22 7.45 -2.47 -6.63
N GLN A 23 6.54 -3.23 -6.02
CA GLN A 23 5.11 -3.10 -6.26
C GLN A 23 4.53 -1.75 -5.78
N ASP A 24 5.20 -1.07 -4.85
CA ASP A 24 4.76 0.24 -4.35
C ASP A 24 4.95 1.35 -5.39
N ASP A 25 5.88 1.13 -6.33
CA ASP A 25 6.11 2.03 -7.45
C ASP A 25 4.86 2.15 -8.35
N PHE A 26 4.02 1.11 -8.40
CA PHE A 26 2.80 1.14 -9.20
C PHE A 26 1.79 2.17 -8.70
N TRP A 27 1.75 2.44 -7.40
CA TRP A 27 0.92 3.52 -6.86
C TRP A 27 1.41 4.88 -7.34
N GLN A 28 2.73 5.07 -7.42
CA GLN A 28 3.29 6.33 -7.92
C GLN A 28 3.02 6.45 -9.43
N LEU A 29 3.17 5.34 -10.16
CA LEU A 29 2.86 5.28 -11.58
C LEU A 29 1.38 5.60 -11.87
N TYR A 30 0.45 5.13 -11.02
CA TYR A 30 -0.97 5.47 -11.10
C TYR A 30 -1.24 6.98 -11.00
N ASN A 31 -0.45 7.70 -10.18
CA ASN A 31 -0.58 9.15 -10.02
C ASN A 31 0.18 9.95 -11.10
N VAL A 32 1.08 9.30 -11.84
CA VAL A 32 1.91 9.93 -12.86
C VAL A 32 1.26 9.79 -14.23
N VAL A 33 0.76 8.62 -14.60
CA VAL A 33 0.17 8.39 -15.94
C VAL A 33 -1.28 8.86 -15.96
N HIS A 34 -1.67 9.54 -17.04
CA HIS A 34 -3.02 10.04 -17.25
C HIS A 34 -3.63 9.51 -18.55
N ARG A 35 -4.94 9.71 -18.70
CA ARG A 35 -5.63 9.44 -19.96
C ARG A 35 -5.08 10.35 -21.06
N GLY A 36 -4.81 9.79 -22.23
CA GLY A 36 -4.20 10.49 -23.36
C GLY A 36 -2.67 10.39 -23.41
N ASP A 37 -2.02 9.90 -22.35
CA ASP A 37 -0.58 9.59 -22.40
C ASP A 37 -0.32 8.34 -23.26
N ARG A 38 0.88 8.22 -23.81
CA ARG A 38 1.34 7.02 -24.53
C ARG A 38 2.22 6.18 -23.62
N VAL A 39 1.92 4.88 -23.52
CA VAL A 39 2.72 3.93 -22.74
C VAL A 39 3.16 2.78 -23.62
N GLU A 40 4.46 2.53 -23.68
CA GLU A 40 5.07 1.44 -24.42
C GLU A 40 5.72 0.46 -23.44
N ALA A 41 5.29 -0.80 -23.51
CA ALA A 41 5.81 -1.84 -22.62
C ALA A 41 5.85 -3.21 -23.31
N LEU A 42 6.70 -4.10 -22.77
CA LEU A 42 6.75 -5.49 -23.19
C LEU A 42 5.46 -6.22 -22.76
N THR A 43 4.76 -6.80 -23.72
CA THR A 43 3.51 -7.53 -23.51
C THR A 43 3.48 -8.84 -24.29
N THR A 44 2.42 -9.63 -24.11
CA THR A 44 2.21 -10.85 -24.89
C THR A 44 0.88 -10.78 -25.60
N ARG A 45 0.90 -11.01 -26.91
CA ARG A 45 -0.31 -11.01 -27.75
C ARG A 45 -0.37 -12.28 -28.58
N LYS A 46 -1.59 -12.77 -28.81
CA LYS A 46 -1.85 -13.93 -29.66
C LYS A 46 -1.72 -13.51 -31.12
N ILE A 47 -0.88 -14.19 -31.89
CA ILE A 47 -0.73 -13.94 -33.32
C ILE A 47 -2.00 -14.41 -34.03
N LYS A 48 -2.57 -13.55 -34.89
CA LYS A 48 -3.71 -13.89 -35.75
C LYS A 48 -3.31 -15.08 -36.65
N GLY A 49 -4.14 -16.12 -36.71
CA GLY A 49 -3.93 -17.30 -37.58
C GLY A 49 -3.13 -18.47 -36.98
N SER A 50 -2.10 -18.25 -36.15
CA SER A 50 -1.27 -19.37 -35.64
C SER A 50 -1.65 -19.86 -34.24
N GLY A 51 -2.44 -19.08 -33.50
CA GLY A 51 -2.81 -19.41 -32.12
C GLY A 51 -1.68 -19.21 -31.09
N ARG A 52 -0.43 -19.03 -31.53
CA ARG A 52 0.75 -18.87 -30.66
C ARG A 52 0.78 -17.47 -30.06
N ARG A 53 1.24 -17.35 -28.80
CA ARG A 53 1.50 -16.06 -28.15
C ARG A 53 2.93 -15.64 -28.44
N SER A 54 3.11 -14.38 -28.86
CA SER A 54 4.44 -13.78 -29.04
C SER A 54 4.65 -12.65 -28.04
N LYS A 55 5.88 -12.50 -27.56
CA LYS A 55 6.31 -11.33 -26.79
C LYS A 55 6.57 -10.20 -27.79
N CYS A 56 5.95 -9.06 -27.56
CA CYS A 56 6.09 -7.88 -28.40
C CYS A 56 6.07 -6.63 -27.52
N VAL A 57 6.71 -5.56 -28.01
CA VAL A 57 6.60 -4.24 -27.41
C VAL A 57 5.49 -3.51 -28.13
N ILE A 58 4.50 -3.03 -27.39
CA ILE A 58 3.33 -2.33 -27.95
C ILE A 58 3.21 -0.99 -27.22
N GLU A 59 3.06 0.08 -28.01
CA GLU A 59 2.68 1.40 -27.53
C GLU A 59 1.16 1.56 -27.55
N VAL A 60 0.60 1.95 -26.41
CA VAL A 60 -0.83 2.13 -26.19
C VAL A 60 -1.12 3.57 -25.80
N LEU A 61 -2.11 4.18 -26.46
CA LEU A 61 -2.71 5.44 -26.04
C LEU A 61 -3.70 5.17 -24.90
N VAL A 62 -3.40 5.66 -23.70
CA VAL A 62 -4.12 5.30 -22.46
C VAL A 62 -5.53 5.89 -22.44
N THR A 63 -6.52 5.01 -22.27
CA THR A 63 -7.95 5.37 -22.12
C THR A 63 -8.46 5.17 -20.70
N SER A 64 -8.00 4.13 -20.02
CA SER A 64 -8.32 3.88 -18.61
C SER A 64 -7.14 3.26 -17.89
N ILE A 65 -7.06 3.54 -16.60
CA ILE A 65 -6.01 3.08 -15.70
C ILE A 65 -6.70 2.30 -14.60
N GLU A 66 -6.27 1.06 -14.38
CA GLU A 66 -6.78 0.19 -13.33
C GLU A 66 -5.63 -0.13 -12.38
N PHE A 67 -5.79 0.22 -11.10
CA PHE A 67 -4.85 -0.13 -10.04
C PHE A 67 -5.53 -1.03 -9.01
N ASP A 68 -4.93 -2.17 -8.73
CA ASP A 68 -5.41 -3.09 -7.70
C ASP A 68 -4.52 -2.99 -6.45
N PRO A 69 -5.04 -2.46 -5.31
CA PRO A 69 -4.26 -2.32 -4.08
C PRO A 69 -3.99 -3.66 -3.38
N ALA A 70 -4.79 -4.70 -3.61
CA ALA A 70 -4.63 -6.00 -2.96
C ALA A 70 -3.50 -6.80 -3.63
N TYR A 71 -3.52 -6.86 -4.96
CA TYR A 71 -2.47 -7.52 -5.76
C TYR A 71 -1.26 -6.62 -6.03
N CYS A 72 -1.38 -5.31 -5.74
CA CYS A 72 -0.39 -4.29 -6.06
C CYS A 72 0.05 -4.43 -7.53
N GLY A 73 -0.90 -4.27 -8.45
CA GLY A 73 -0.67 -4.33 -9.89
C GLY A 73 -1.36 -3.18 -10.61
N ILE A 74 -0.79 -2.74 -11.73
CA ILE A 74 -1.33 -1.64 -12.54
C ILE A 74 -1.49 -2.07 -14.00
N ARG A 75 -2.65 -1.74 -14.55
CA ARG A 75 -2.99 -2.02 -15.95
C ARG A 75 -3.39 -0.74 -16.66
N PHE A 76 -2.83 -0.56 -17.86
CA PHE A 76 -3.18 0.51 -18.77
C PHE A 76 -3.97 -0.06 -19.93
N ARG A 77 -5.24 0.34 -20.04
CA ARG A 77 -6.09 -0.04 -21.16
C ARG A 77 -6.12 1.10 -22.17
N GLY A 78 -6.06 0.75 -23.44
CA GLY A 78 -6.13 1.74 -24.50
C GLY A 78 -6.13 1.15 -25.88
N TYR A 79 -5.75 1.97 -26.84
CA TYR A 79 -5.65 1.60 -28.25
C TYR A 79 -4.20 1.59 -28.70
N VAL A 80 -3.85 0.64 -29.57
CA VAL A 80 -2.52 0.55 -30.16
C VAL A 80 -2.25 1.80 -31.01
N ASN A 81 -1.20 2.53 -30.67
CA ASN A 81 -0.84 3.78 -31.36
C ASN A 81 -0.09 3.51 -32.68
N THR A 82 0.76 2.48 -32.71
CA THR A 82 1.59 2.14 -33.87
C THR A 82 1.38 0.68 -34.27
N SER A 83 1.06 0.43 -35.55
CA SER A 83 0.89 -0.93 -36.07
C SER A 83 2.18 -1.74 -35.87
N THR A 84 2.04 -2.94 -35.32
CA THR A 84 3.14 -3.89 -35.12
C THR A 84 2.83 -5.19 -35.86
N THR A 85 3.83 -6.07 -36.00
CA THR A 85 3.65 -7.38 -36.66
C THR A 85 2.57 -8.27 -36.04
N VAL A 86 2.13 -7.96 -34.82
CA VAL A 86 1.16 -8.74 -34.02
C VAL A 86 -0.12 -7.94 -33.72
N ALA A 87 -0.18 -6.66 -34.09
CA ALA A 87 -1.20 -5.73 -33.61
C ALA A 87 -1.51 -4.67 -34.67
N ASP A 88 -2.78 -4.55 -35.04
CA ASP A 88 -3.20 -3.49 -35.94
C ASP A 88 -3.34 -2.18 -35.16
N MET A 89 -3.14 -1.04 -35.85
CA MET A 89 -3.38 0.27 -35.28
C MET A 89 -4.84 0.39 -34.83
N ALA A 90 -5.09 1.08 -33.72
CA ALA A 90 -6.40 1.25 -33.10
C ALA A 90 -7.05 -0.02 -32.51
N ASP A 91 -6.37 -1.18 -32.49
CA ASP A 91 -6.84 -2.32 -31.72
C ASP A 91 -6.82 -2.02 -30.21
N SER A 92 -7.84 -2.50 -29.48
CA SER A 92 -7.82 -2.39 -28.02
C SER A 92 -6.79 -3.36 -27.42
N HIS A 93 -5.96 -2.84 -26.52
CA HIS A 93 -4.98 -3.64 -25.79
C HIS A 93 -4.88 -3.17 -24.33
N THR A 94 -4.49 -4.10 -23.45
CA THR A 94 -4.22 -3.81 -22.05
C THR A 94 -2.77 -4.18 -21.73
N LEU A 95 -2.00 -3.17 -21.32
CA LEU A 95 -0.64 -3.35 -20.83
C LEU A 95 -0.67 -3.63 -19.32
N ASP A 96 -0.02 -4.71 -18.92
CA ASP A 96 0.20 -5.07 -17.52
C ASP A 96 1.67 -4.79 -17.18
N ILE A 97 1.91 -3.77 -16.35
CA ILE A 97 3.26 -3.33 -16.01
C ILE A 97 3.82 -4.24 -14.93
N LYS A 98 5.05 -4.71 -15.15
CA LYS A 98 5.72 -5.66 -14.27
C LYS A 98 6.91 -5.03 -13.58
N VAL A 99 7.18 -5.51 -12.37
CA VAL A 99 8.38 -5.14 -11.62
C VAL A 99 9.62 -5.64 -12.38
N ASN A 100 10.70 -4.86 -12.35
CA ASN A 100 11.98 -5.13 -13.01
C ASN A 100 11.90 -5.29 -14.54
N LEU A 101 10.84 -4.78 -15.17
CA LEU A 101 10.75 -4.67 -16.63
C LEU A 101 10.61 -3.20 -17.02
N PRO A 102 11.48 -2.69 -17.91
CA PRO A 102 11.42 -1.29 -18.32
C PRO A 102 10.21 -1.03 -19.21
N PHE A 103 9.67 0.17 -19.11
CA PHE A 103 8.60 0.68 -19.96
C PHE A 103 8.85 2.16 -20.26
N LYS A 104 8.29 2.65 -21.35
CA LYS A 104 8.40 4.05 -21.79
C LYS A 104 7.05 4.72 -21.59
N VAL A 105 7.05 5.90 -20.98
CA VAL A 105 5.88 6.78 -20.88
C VAL A 105 6.20 8.04 -21.66
N THR A 106 5.38 8.37 -22.65
CA THR A 106 5.49 9.60 -23.42
C THR A 106 4.30 10.51 -23.09
N LYS A 107 4.61 11.74 -22.73
CA LYS A 107 3.67 12.80 -22.39
C LYS A 107 3.96 14.04 -23.22
N LYS A 108 2.95 14.90 -23.43
CA LYS A 108 3.17 16.20 -24.06
C LYS A 108 4.14 17.09 -23.27
N ARG A 109 4.09 17.01 -21.94
CA ARG A 109 5.00 17.70 -21.00
C ARG A 109 5.01 16.96 -19.68
N TRP A 110 6.18 16.82 -19.07
CA TRP A 110 6.29 16.37 -17.69
C TRP A 110 6.22 17.54 -16.71
N LEU A 111 5.42 17.40 -15.66
CA LEU A 111 5.32 18.42 -14.62
C LEU A 111 6.45 18.24 -13.60
N PRO A 112 6.98 19.32 -12.99
CA PRO A 112 8.01 19.21 -11.95
C PRO A 112 7.62 18.28 -10.79
N VAL A 113 6.33 18.23 -10.44
CA VAL A 113 5.80 17.32 -9.43
C VAL A 113 5.94 15.85 -9.82
N ASP A 114 5.86 15.52 -11.11
CA ASP A 114 6.05 14.15 -11.60
C ASP A 114 7.50 13.70 -11.41
N PHE A 115 8.46 14.58 -11.73
CA PHE A 115 9.89 14.33 -11.49
C PHE A 115 10.16 14.08 -10.01
N GLN A 116 9.67 14.98 -9.14
CA GLN A 116 9.85 14.85 -7.69
C GLN A 116 9.27 13.53 -7.17
N ARG A 117 8.10 13.09 -7.69
CA ARG A 117 7.51 11.80 -7.34
C ARG A 117 8.40 10.65 -7.79
N ILE A 118 8.91 10.66 -9.01
CA ILE A 118 9.79 9.61 -9.54
C ILE A 118 11.08 9.53 -8.72
N GLU A 119 11.72 10.66 -8.44
CA GLU A 119 12.95 10.75 -7.65
C GLU A 119 12.75 10.27 -6.20
N THR A 120 11.69 10.72 -5.53
CA THR A 120 11.35 10.28 -4.17
C THR A 120 11.13 8.76 -4.12
N THR A 121 10.70 8.17 -5.23
CA THR A 121 10.47 6.73 -5.33
C THR A 121 11.75 5.92 -5.56
N PHE A 122 12.85 6.56 -5.96
CA PHE A 122 14.12 5.88 -6.23
C PHE A 122 14.87 5.47 -4.96
N ASP A 123 14.68 6.18 -3.84
CA ASP A 123 15.47 5.94 -2.63
C ASP A 123 15.03 4.68 -1.85
N VAL A 124 15.86 3.64 -1.93
CA VAL A 124 15.70 2.31 -1.29
C VAL A 124 15.60 2.40 0.24
N ARG A 125 16.13 3.47 0.87
CA ARG A 125 16.07 3.67 2.34
C ARG A 125 14.63 3.78 2.87
N HIS A 126 13.69 4.07 1.97
CA HIS A 126 12.30 4.39 2.29
C HIS A 126 11.32 3.21 2.20
N GLU A 127 11.79 1.97 2.00
CA GLU A 127 10.98 0.74 2.02
C GLU A 127 10.60 0.31 3.45
N ALA A 128 10.25 1.25 4.32
CA ALA A 128 9.73 0.92 5.64
C ALA A 128 8.37 0.24 5.50
N VAL A 129 8.37 -1.09 5.56
CA VAL A 129 7.16 -1.88 5.71
C VAL A 129 6.96 -2.14 7.19
N MET A 130 5.83 -1.70 7.71
CA MET A 130 5.44 -1.96 9.10
C MET A 130 4.15 -2.75 9.10
N ALA A 131 4.00 -3.61 10.09
CA ALA A 131 2.75 -4.31 10.33
C ALA A 131 2.02 -3.64 11.47
N ALA A 132 0.70 -3.51 11.34
CA ALA A 132 -0.16 -3.14 12.47
C ALA A 132 -1.30 -4.15 12.57
N VAL A 133 -1.54 -4.67 13.77
CA VAL A 133 -2.65 -5.58 14.06
C VAL A 133 -3.55 -4.85 15.03
N VAL A 134 -4.80 -4.63 14.63
CA VAL A 134 -5.81 -4.00 15.47
C VAL A 134 -6.77 -5.08 15.94
N LEU A 135 -6.91 -5.19 17.26
CA LEU A 135 -7.59 -6.28 17.95
C LEU A 135 -8.77 -5.74 18.75
N HIS A 136 -9.92 -6.38 18.58
CA HIS A 136 -11.07 -6.32 19.45
C HIS A 136 -11.64 -7.72 19.62
N GLU A 137 -12.36 -7.97 20.70
CA GLU A 137 -13.02 -9.26 20.92
C GLU A 137 -13.88 -9.61 19.70
N GLY A 138 -13.54 -10.73 19.05
CA GLY A 138 -14.20 -11.24 17.85
C GLY A 138 -13.81 -10.61 16.52
N VAL A 139 -13.04 -9.52 16.48
CA VAL A 139 -12.62 -8.89 15.22
C VAL A 139 -11.15 -8.49 15.28
N ALA A 140 -10.36 -8.99 14.34
CA ALA A 140 -8.98 -8.55 14.13
C ALA A 140 -8.76 -8.08 12.69
N GLN A 141 -8.05 -6.97 12.53
CA GLN A 141 -7.65 -6.45 11.22
C GLN A 141 -6.12 -6.34 11.16
N ILE A 142 -5.54 -6.97 10.14
CA ILE A 142 -4.11 -6.99 9.92
C ILE A 142 -3.80 -6.03 8.77
N PHE A 143 -2.99 -5.03 9.07
CA PHE A 143 -2.58 -3.97 8.15
C PHE A 143 -1.10 -4.08 7.84
N LEU A 144 -0.77 -3.80 6.59
CA LEU A 144 0.58 -3.51 6.13
C LEU A 144 0.67 -2.02 5.83
N LEU A 145 1.36 -1.30 6.69
CA LEU A 145 1.65 0.12 6.53
C LEU A 145 2.89 0.23 5.65
N LYS A 146 2.67 0.58 4.38
CA LYS A 146 3.73 0.94 3.46
C LYS A 146 3.86 2.45 3.41
N ARG A 147 4.92 2.96 2.78
CA ARG A 147 5.14 4.41 2.64
C ARG A 147 3.98 5.11 1.96
N SER A 148 3.53 4.57 0.83
CA SER A 148 2.56 5.22 -0.03
C SER A 148 1.11 4.86 0.30
N MET A 149 0.88 3.70 0.92
CA MET A 149 -0.46 3.17 1.17
C MET A 149 -0.52 2.26 2.38
N THR A 150 -1.71 2.18 2.98
CA THR A 150 -2.04 1.17 4.00
C THR A 150 -2.87 0.08 3.35
N VAL A 151 -2.36 -1.16 3.36
CA VAL A 151 -3.05 -2.31 2.77
C VAL A 151 -3.61 -3.19 3.87
N VAL A 152 -4.91 -3.51 3.81
CA VAL A 152 -5.50 -4.52 4.69
C VAL A 152 -5.16 -5.89 4.12
N LYS A 153 -4.35 -6.68 4.84
CA LYS A 153 -3.92 -8.01 4.38
C LYS A 153 -4.92 -9.10 4.74
N ALA A 154 -5.50 -9.01 5.92
CA ALA A 154 -6.52 -9.97 6.37
C ALA A 154 -7.47 -9.32 7.37
N THR A 155 -8.69 -9.84 7.42
CA THR A 155 -9.68 -9.53 8.45
C THR A 155 -10.18 -10.85 9.01
N VAL A 156 -10.02 -11.04 10.31
CA VAL A 156 -10.52 -12.21 11.04
C VAL A 156 -11.76 -11.75 11.79
N ASN A 157 -12.89 -12.43 11.58
CA ASN A 157 -14.15 -12.16 12.25
C ASN A 157 -14.68 -13.48 12.82
N MET A 158 -14.82 -13.54 14.14
CA MET A 158 -15.29 -14.70 14.89
C MET A 158 -16.31 -14.24 15.92
N GLN A 159 -17.39 -15.01 16.08
CA GLN A 159 -18.40 -14.72 17.09
C GLN A 159 -17.92 -15.19 18.46
N VAL A 160 -17.46 -14.26 19.30
CA VAL A 160 -17.12 -14.53 20.70
C VAL A 160 -18.36 -14.33 21.56
N ALA A 161 -18.72 -15.36 22.33
CA ALA A 161 -19.85 -15.29 23.25
C ALA A 161 -19.67 -14.15 24.27
N ARG A 162 -20.72 -13.40 24.59
CA ARG A 162 -20.61 -12.35 25.62
C ARG A 162 -20.40 -12.96 27.00
N LYS A 163 -19.58 -12.30 27.82
CA LYS A 163 -19.40 -12.65 29.23
C LYS A 163 -20.75 -12.58 29.96
N ARG A 164 -21.25 -13.71 30.47
CA ARG A 164 -22.45 -13.81 31.29
C ARG A 164 -22.07 -14.26 32.70
N ALA A 165 -22.78 -13.75 33.71
CA ALA A 165 -22.60 -14.19 35.09
C ALA A 165 -22.94 -15.70 35.18
N GLY A 166 -21.99 -16.50 35.67
CA GLY A 166 -22.14 -17.95 35.86
C GLY A 166 -21.66 -18.85 34.70
N ALA A 167 -21.27 -18.29 33.55
CA ALA A 167 -20.77 -19.08 32.40
C ALA A 167 -19.63 -18.34 31.66
N THR A 168 -18.48 -18.18 32.33
CA THR A 168 -17.29 -17.51 31.76
C THR A 168 -16.42 -18.43 30.91
N ALA A 169 -16.42 -19.75 31.19
CA ALA A 169 -15.54 -20.71 30.50
C ALA A 169 -15.69 -20.68 28.97
N GLY A 170 -16.93 -20.64 28.46
CA GLY A 170 -17.16 -20.57 27.01
C GLY A 170 -16.74 -19.25 26.35
N HIS A 171 -16.70 -18.15 27.11
CA HIS A 171 -16.17 -16.88 26.61
C HIS A 171 -14.64 -16.95 26.51
N ASP A 172 -13.99 -17.43 27.57
CA ASP A 172 -12.52 -17.49 27.65
C ASP A 172 -11.95 -18.41 26.56
N THR A 173 -12.54 -19.60 26.34
CA THR A 173 -12.16 -20.51 25.25
C THR A 173 -12.36 -19.87 23.86
N GLY A 174 -13.46 -19.14 23.66
CA GLY A 174 -13.72 -18.46 22.38
C GLY A 174 -12.72 -17.33 22.10
N VAL A 175 -12.23 -16.65 23.14
CA VAL A 175 -11.17 -15.63 23.00
C VAL A 175 -9.83 -16.30 22.65
N GLU A 176 -9.48 -17.41 23.30
CA GLU A 176 -8.25 -18.15 23.00
C GLU A 176 -8.22 -18.63 21.54
N GLU A 177 -9.30 -19.26 21.07
CA GLU A 177 -9.44 -19.71 19.68
C GLU A 177 -9.34 -18.55 18.68
N PHE A 178 -9.92 -17.39 19.02
CA PHE A 178 -9.82 -16.18 18.22
C PHE A 178 -8.37 -15.66 18.12
N LEU A 179 -7.64 -15.63 19.24
CA LEU A 179 -6.24 -15.19 19.27
C LEU A 179 -5.35 -16.15 18.47
N GLU A 180 -5.55 -17.46 18.60
CA GLU A 180 -4.82 -18.46 17.82
C GLU A 180 -5.08 -18.31 16.32
N THR A 181 -6.34 -18.19 15.91
CA THR A 181 -6.72 -18.01 14.50
C THR A 181 -6.11 -16.75 13.93
N THR A 182 -6.09 -15.67 14.72
CA THR A 182 -5.46 -14.40 14.34
C THR A 182 -3.95 -14.55 14.22
N ALA A 183 -3.29 -15.25 15.14
CA ALA A 183 -1.84 -15.49 15.11
C ALA A 183 -1.43 -16.31 13.88
N LYS A 184 -2.16 -17.40 13.58
CA LYS A 184 -1.96 -18.22 12.38
C LYS A 184 -2.15 -17.40 11.10
N THR A 185 -3.08 -16.45 11.09
CA THR A 185 -3.33 -15.57 9.94
C THR A 185 -2.24 -14.52 9.79
N PHE A 186 -1.74 -13.96 10.90
CA PHE A 186 -0.60 -13.05 10.91
C PHE A 186 0.66 -13.69 10.31
N MET A 187 1.03 -14.88 10.79
CA MET A 187 2.23 -15.60 10.31
C MET A 187 2.16 -15.97 8.83
N ARG A 188 0.96 -16.23 8.29
CA ARG A 188 0.77 -16.52 6.86
C ARG A 188 0.98 -15.31 5.95
N HIS A 189 0.65 -14.10 6.43
CA HIS A 189 0.65 -12.90 5.58
C HIS A 189 1.83 -11.96 5.84
N ILE A 190 2.47 -12.04 7.01
CA ILE A 190 3.52 -11.11 7.43
C ILE A 190 4.77 -11.89 7.79
N LYS A 191 5.87 -11.54 7.12
CA LYS A 191 7.23 -11.97 7.49
C LYS A 191 7.85 -10.93 8.40
N VAL A 192 8.09 -11.28 9.66
CA VAL A 192 8.61 -10.36 10.70
C VAL A 192 10.05 -9.90 10.39
N GLU A 193 10.79 -10.67 9.60
CA GLU A 193 12.15 -10.33 9.14
C GLU A 193 12.19 -9.03 8.34
N ASP A 194 11.26 -8.90 7.39
CA ASP A 194 11.17 -7.78 6.45
C ASP A 194 10.60 -6.50 7.11
N MET A 195 10.01 -6.61 8.30
CA MET A 195 9.34 -5.48 8.96
C MET A 195 10.34 -4.66 9.79
N LYS A 196 10.19 -3.33 9.76
CA LYS A 196 10.92 -2.44 10.69
C LYS A 196 10.33 -2.51 12.10
N ALA A 197 9.00 -2.47 12.21
CA ALA A 197 8.26 -2.57 13.46
C ALA A 197 6.94 -3.32 13.25
N VAL A 198 6.47 -3.98 14.30
CA VAL A 198 5.17 -4.65 14.36
C VAL A 198 4.36 -4.06 15.50
N ILE A 199 3.26 -3.40 15.18
CA ILE A 199 2.41 -2.75 16.17
C ILE A 199 1.25 -3.68 16.51
N LEU A 200 1.09 -3.99 17.79
CA LEU A 200 -0.02 -4.76 18.32
C LEU A 200 -0.92 -3.82 19.12
N ALA A 201 -2.07 -3.49 18.52
CA ALA A 201 -3.02 -2.57 19.09
C ALA A 201 -4.29 -3.30 19.52
N GLY A 202 -4.75 -3.02 20.74
CA GLY A 202 -6.05 -3.53 21.18
C GLY A 202 -6.52 -2.87 22.47
N ARG A 203 -7.82 -2.94 22.73
CA ARG A 203 -8.41 -2.37 23.94
C ARG A 203 -8.08 -3.22 25.17
N GLY A 204 -7.69 -2.58 26.27
CA GLY A 204 -7.38 -3.27 27.52
C GLY A 204 -6.14 -4.17 27.41
N PHE A 205 -6.23 -5.42 27.84
CA PHE A 205 -5.09 -6.35 27.90
C PHE A 205 -4.99 -7.32 26.72
N ILE A 206 -5.89 -7.21 25.72
CA ILE A 206 -5.97 -8.17 24.61
C ILE A 206 -4.70 -8.20 23.75
N HIS A 207 -4.05 -7.05 23.54
CA HIS A 207 -2.82 -6.96 22.76
C HIS A 207 -1.64 -7.70 23.44
N LYS A 208 -1.59 -7.70 24.79
CA LYS A 208 -0.58 -8.44 25.57
C LYS A 208 -0.86 -9.94 25.55
N SER A 209 -2.12 -10.33 25.65
CA SER A 209 -2.53 -11.74 25.52
C SER A 209 -2.19 -12.27 24.13
N PHE A 210 -2.53 -11.51 23.08
CA PHE A 210 -2.19 -11.84 21.70
C PHE A 210 -0.69 -12.02 21.47
N GLN A 211 0.15 -11.14 22.02
CA GLN A 211 1.60 -11.26 21.87
C GLN A 211 2.12 -12.61 22.40
N LYS A 212 1.62 -13.07 23.56
CA LYS A 212 1.99 -14.37 24.12
C LYS A 212 1.53 -15.52 23.23
N THR A 213 0.28 -15.50 22.79
CA THR A 213 -0.28 -16.51 21.88
C THR A 213 0.47 -16.54 20.55
N LEU A 214 0.86 -15.38 20.01
CA LEU A 214 1.62 -15.27 18.78
C LEU A 214 2.99 -15.95 18.90
N PHE A 215 3.70 -15.74 20.00
CA PHE A 215 5.01 -16.38 20.24
C PHE A 215 4.86 -17.90 20.37
N ASN A 216 3.86 -18.38 21.10
CA ASN A 216 3.58 -19.81 21.23
C ASN A 216 3.24 -20.47 19.88
N VAL A 217 2.41 -19.82 19.05
CA VAL A 217 2.04 -20.33 17.73
C VAL A 217 3.24 -20.30 16.77
N ALA A 218 4.08 -19.27 16.86
CA ALA A 218 5.31 -19.16 16.07
C ALA A 218 6.27 -20.32 16.35
N ASP A 219 6.42 -20.68 17.64
CA ASP A 219 7.22 -21.83 18.06
C ASP A 219 6.64 -23.16 17.53
N GLN A 220 5.32 -23.33 17.61
CA GLN A 220 4.63 -24.52 17.07
C GLN A 220 4.76 -24.67 15.55
N MET A 221 4.81 -23.55 14.81
CA MET A 221 4.97 -23.54 13.36
C MET A 221 6.44 -23.72 12.91
N GLY A 222 7.39 -23.84 13.84
CA GLY A 222 8.82 -23.96 13.52
C GLY A 222 9.44 -22.66 13.00
N GLN A 223 8.80 -21.51 13.24
CA GLN A 223 9.31 -20.18 12.91
C GLN A 223 9.40 -19.31 14.17
N PRO A 224 10.30 -19.65 15.13
CA PRO A 224 10.36 -18.96 16.41
C PRO A 224 10.77 -17.49 16.21
N ILE A 225 10.04 -16.59 16.87
CA ILE A 225 10.36 -15.16 16.85
C ILE A 225 11.59 -14.93 17.74
N THR A 226 12.72 -14.63 17.10
CA THR A 226 14.01 -14.44 17.78
C THR A 226 13.96 -13.23 18.72
N LYS A 227 14.76 -13.21 19.80
CA LYS A 227 14.85 -12.07 20.73
C LYS A 227 15.03 -10.71 20.03
N LYS A 228 15.87 -10.64 18.97
CA LYS A 228 16.04 -9.44 18.14
C LYS A 228 14.76 -9.00 17.42
N GLN A 229 13.90 -9.95 17.02
CA GLN A 229 12.61 -9.65 16.40
C GLN A 229 11.56 -9.26 17.45
N GLN A 230 11.66 -9.79 18.68
CA GLN A 230 10.78 -9.41 19.79
C GLN A 230 10.89 -7.92 20.13
N GLU A 231 12.09 -7.33 20.01
CA GLU A 231 12.32 -5.88 20.17
C GLU A 231 11.58 -5.02 19.15
N LYS A 232 11.19 -5.59 17.99
CA LYS A 232 10.40 -4.88 16.96
C LYS A 232 8.91 -4.75 17.32
N PHE A 233 8.43 -5.46 18.35
CA PHE A 233 7.02 -5.45 18.73
C PHE A 233 6.71 -4.28 19.65
N VAL A 234 5.77 -3.44 19.23
CA VAL A 234 5.27 -2.29 20.00
C VAL A 234 3.83 -2.56 20.41
N LEU A 235 3.55 -2.47 21.70
CA LEU A 235 2.23 -2.69 22.27
C LEU A 235 1.52 -1.34 22.44
N VAL A 236 0.30 -1.22 21.93
CA VAL A 236 -0.46 0.04 21.97
C VAL A 236 -1.87 -0.23 22.48
N SER A 237 -2.31 0.59 23.44
CA SER A 237 -3.72 0.59 23.87
C SER A 237 -4.53 1.49 22.95
N VAL A 238 -5.63 0.98 22.42
CA VAL A 238 -6.55 1.73 21.55
C VAL A 238 -8.00 1.63 22.03
N SER A 239 -8.80 2.62 21.64
CA SER A 239 -10.23 2.71 21.95
C SER A 239 -11.08 1.65 21.24
N SER A 240 -10.67 1.18 20.06
CA SER A 240 -11.49 0.37 19.15
C SER A 240 -10.66 -0.60 18.28
N GLY A 241 -11.32 -1.61 17.73
CA GLY A 241 -10.75 -2.71 16.95
C GLY A 241 -10.70 -2.52 15.43
N TYR A 242 -11.12 -1.36 14.93
CA TYR A 242 -11.44 -1.17 13.52
C TYR A 242 -10.48 -0.18 12.84
N LYS A 243 -10.56 -0.08 11.50
CA LYS A 243 -9.70 0.77 10.66
C LYS A 243 -9.46 2.20 11.17
N HIS A 244 -10.45 2.83 11.82
CA HIS A 244 -10.29 4.20 12.34
C HIS A 244 -9.26 4.31 13.48
N SER A 245 -9.05 3.22 14.23
CA SER A 245 -8.09 3.16 15.33
C SER A 245 -6.64 3.18 14.88
N VAL A 246 -6.37 2.96 13.58
CA VAL A 246 -5.02 3.16 13.01
C VAL A 246 -4.54 4.60 13.25
N LYS A 247 -5.43 5.58 13.29
CA LYS A 247 -5.08 6.97 13.62
C LYS A 247 -4.56 7.12 15.05
N GLU A 248 -5.23 6.48 16.01
CA GLU A 248 -4.85 6.48 17.43
C GLU A 248 -3.50 5.80 17.64
N ILE A 249 -3.24 4.72 16.90
CA ILE A 249 -1.96 4.01 16.91
C ILE A 249 -0.82 4.94 16.51
N LEU A 250 -0.97 5.64 15.38
CA LEU A 250 0.05 6.54 14.86
C LEU A 250 0.34 7.73 15.80
N ASN A 251 -0.63 8.11 16.64
CA ASN A 251 -0.50 9.18 17.62
C ASN A 251 0.11 8.78 18.96
N SER A 252 0.21 7.48 19.26
CA SER A 252 0.72 7.04 20.54
C SER A 252 2.24 7.30 20.65
N PRO A 253 2.74 7.77 21.80
CA PRO A 253 4.15 8.16 21.98
C PRO A 253 5.13 6.99 21.77
N ASP A 254 4.73 5.78 22.18
CA ASP A 254 5.49 4.55 21.99
C ASP A 254 5.64 4.20 20.49
N THR A 255 4.60 4.50 19.71
CA THR A 255 4.62 4.30 18.28
C THR A 255 5.40 5.42 17.59
N VAL A 256 5.27 6.68 18.01
CA VAL A 256 6.02 7.81 17.42
C VAL A 256 7.54 7.63 17.56
N THR A 257 8.01 7.13 18.70
CA THR A 257 9.44 6.82 18.92
C THR A 257 9.91 5.66 18.04
N ALA A 258 9.13 4.59 17.94
CA ALA A 258 9.41 3.48 17.02
C ALA A 258 9.27 3.87 15.53
N LEU A 259 8.42 4.85 15.22
CA LEU A 259 8.14 5.38 13.89
C LEU A 259 9.02 6.57 13.51
N ALA A 260 9.97 6.97 14.34
CA ALA A 260 10.79 8.14 14.11
C ALA A 260 11.36 8.12 12.69
N ASN A 261 11.10 9.19 11.93
CA ASN A 261 11.49 9.36 10.51
C ASN A 261 10.75 8.49 9.47
N THR A 262 9.58 7.94 9.80
CA THR A 262 8.73 7.29 8.78
C THR A 262 7.79 8.31 8.13
N ALA A 263 7.63 8.25 6.80
CA ALA A 263 6.74 9.14 6.05
C ALA A 263 5.28 9.16 6.58
N VAL A 264 4.80 8.01 7.08
CA VAL A 264 3.47 7.87 7.68
C VAL A 264 3.32 8.76 8.93
N SER A 265 4.35 8.80 9.78
CA SER A 265 4.35 9.64 10.99
C SER A 265 4.36 11.13 10.62
N LEU A 266 5.17 11.53 9.62
CA LEU A 266 5.23 12.92 9.14
C LEU A 266 3.91 13.38 8.54
N HIS A 267 3.29 12.58 7.67
CA HIS A 267 1.98 12.89 7.08
C HIS A 267 0.92 13.03 8.17
N TYR A 268 0.94 12.14 9.15
CA TYR A 268 -0.02 12.18 10.25
C TYR A 268 0.19 13.42 11.13
N ALA A 269 1.43 13.72 11.53
CA ALA A 269 1.76 14.91 12.31
C ALA A 269 1.32 16.21 11.60
N PHE A 270 1.46 16.25 10.27
CA PHE A 270 0.95 17.37 9.47
C PHE A 270 -0.58 17.46 9.48
N LEU A 271 -1.29 16.33 9.35
CA LEU A 271 -2.76 16.32 9.44
C LEU A 271 -3.26 16.73 10.83
N ASP A 272 -2.58 16.29 11.89
CA ASP A 272 -2.91 16.67 13.26
C ASP A 272 -2.64 18.16 13.49
N TYR A 273 -1.50 18.68 13.00
CA TYR A 273 -1.22 20.11 12.97
C TYR A 273 -2.31 20.90 12.24
N LEU A 274 -2.73 20.45 11.05
CA LEU A 274 -3.82 21.08 10.30
C LEU A 274 -5.09 21.09 11.15
N HIS A 275 -5.53 19.92 11.63
CA HIS A 275 -6.74 19.79 12.44
C HIS A 275 -6.74 20.74 13.65
N ASN A 276 -5.64 20.76 14.41
CA ASN A 276 -5.47 21.65 15.56
C ASN A 276 -5.45 23.13 15.13
N SER A 277 -4.76 23.47 14.05
CA SER A 277 -4.73 24.85 13.54
C SER A 277 -6.11 25.36 13.06
N TYR A 278 -6.95 24.48 12.50
CA TYR A 278 -8.32 24.78 12.07
C TYR A 278 -9.30 24.90 13.24
N LEU A 279 -9.06 24.19 14.34
CA LEU A 279 -9.87 24.29 15.55
C LEU A 279 -9.55 25.54 16.38
N PHE A 280 -8.29 25.96 16.42
CA PHE A 280 -7.84 27.08 17.27
C PHE A 280 -7.83 28.45 16.57
N ARG A 281 -8.02 28.55 15.24
CA ARG A 281 -8.10 29.84 14.53
C ARG A 281 -9.27 29.89 13.53
N PRO A 282 -10.48 30.30 13.96
CA PRO A 282 -11.66 30.38 13.08
C PRO A 282 -11.50 31.39 11.93
N GLU A 283 -10.62 32.40 12.05
CA GLU A 283 -10.35 33.39 11.00
C GLU A 283 -9.71 32.82 9.73
N LYS A 284 -9.12 31.62 9.81
CA LYS A 284 -8.55 30.92 8.65
C LYS A 284 -9.57 30.04 7.90
N ARG A 285 -10.83 29.96 8.36
CA ARG A 285 -11.87 29.09 7.78
C ARG A 285 -12.38 29.54 6.40
N SER A 286 -12.19 30.78 5.98
CA SER A 286 -12.89 31.33 4.79
C SER A 286 -12.05 32.01 3.72
N LYS A 287 -10.71 32.09 3.82
CA LYS A 287 -9.89 32.86 2.87
C LYS A 287 -9.20 32.06 1.74
N GLN A 288 -9.39 30.74 1.64
CA GLN A 288 -8.72 29.92 0.63
C GLN A 288 -9.62 29.22 -0.40
N LEU A 289 -10.94 29.46 -0.38
CA LEU A 289 -11.87 28.93 -1.40
C LEU A 289 -12.45 29.98 -2.35
N THR A 290 -11.93 31.21 -2.31
CA THR A 290 -12.25 32.27 -3.28
C THR A 290 -10.97 32.83 -3.88
N ASN A 291 -10.26 31.99 -4.64
CA ASN A 291 -9.47 32.51 -5.75
C ASN A 291 -10.01 31.82 -7.00
N SER A 292 -10.72 32.64 -7.77
CA SER A 292 -11.18 32.46 -9.15
C SER A 292 -10.40 31.38 -9.92
N TRP A 293 -11.04 30.24 -10.13
CA TRP A 293 -10.85 29.48 -11.35
C TRP A 293 -11.67 30.16 -12.44
N ASP A 294 -11.18 31.30 -12.91
CA ASP A 294 -11.59 31.83 -14.20
C ASP A 294 -10.76 31.11 -15.26
N TRP A 295 -11.50 30.68 -16.27
CA TRP A 295 -11.24 29.70 -17.33
C TRP A 295 -10.51 30.34 -18.51
#